data_AF-A0A5R9R7H9-F1
#
_entry.id   AF-A0A5R9R7H9-F1
#
_cell.length_a   1.000
_cell.length_b   1.000
_cell.length_c   1.000
_cell.angle_alpha   90.00
_cell.angle_beta   90.00
_cell.angle_gamma   90.00
#
_symmetry.space_group_name_H-M   'P 1'
#
loop_
_entity.id
_entity.type
_entity.pdbx_description
1 polymer ?
#
loop_
_entity_poly.entity_id
_entity_poly.type
_entity_poly.pdbx_seq_one_letter_code
_entity_poly.pdbx_strand_id
1 'polypeptide(L)' 'MPAQTPSPWKVPLVRELAIILLIKLALLLAIKAVWFDQPTVPADGSRVTSQHLLGDNRPSEAEKESAR' A
#
# COMPACT_ATOMS: atom_id res chain seq x y z
N MET A 1 7.29 -8.77 -45.73
CA MET A 1 8.46 -8.21 -45.00
C MET A 1 8.00 -7.84 -43.60
N PRO A 2 8.61 -8.32 -42.51
CA PRO A 2 8.17 -7.96 -41.17
C PRO A 2 8.51 -6.49 -40.88
N ALA A 3 7.49 -5.70 -40.56
CA ALA A 3 7.66 -4.32 -40.13
C ALA A 3 8.33 -4.31 -38.76
N GLN A 4 9.60 -3.90 -38.70
CA GLN A 4 10.29 -3.70 -37.42
C GLN A 4 9.70 -2.48 -36.74
N THR A 5 9.00 -2.68 -35.62
CA THR A 5 8.53 -1.60 -34.76
C THR A 5 9.73 -0.92 -34.10
N PRO A 6 9.88 0.42 -34.23
CA PRO A 6 10.97 1.12 -33.59
C PRO A 6 10.81 1.03 -32.06
N SER A 7 11.83 0.49 -31.39
CA SER A 7 11.85 0.41 -29.93
C SER A 7 11.89 1.82 -29.33
N PRO A 8 10.96 2.16 -28.41
CA PRO A 8 10.91 3.48 -27.78
C PRO A 8 12.16 3.79 -26.93
N TRP A 9 12.92 2.76 -26.56
CA TRP A 9 14.16 2.86 -25.78
C TRP A 9 15.37 3.37 -26.56
N LYS A 10 15.29 3.44 -27.89
CA LYS A 10 16.35 4.02 -28.74
C LYS A 10 16.33 5.54 -28.75
N VAL A 11 15.27 6.16 -28.23
CA VAL A 11 15.14 7.62 -28.17
C VAL A 11 15.92 8.13 -26.95
N PRO A 12 16.92 9.00 -27.13
CA PRO A 12 17.73 9.51 -26.01
C PRO A 12 16.87 10.19 -24.93
N LEU A 13 15.82 10.90 -25.33
CA LEU A 13 14.86 11.54 -24.43
C LEU A 13 14.16 10.54 -23.50
N VAL A 14 13.77 9.36 -23.99
CA VAL A 14 13.11 8.34 -23.16
C VAL A 14 14.08 7.77 -22.13
N ARG A 15 15.36 7.63 -22.50
CA ARG A 15 16.41 7.18 -21.58
C ARG A 15 16.67 8.20 -20.47
N GLU A 16 16.74 9.48 -20.81
CA GLU A 16 16.93 10.57 -19.84
C GLU A 16 15.75 10.66 -18.87
N LEU A 17 14.52 10.60 -19.39
CA LEU A 17 13.31 10.58 -18.57
C LEU A 17 13.26 9.35 -17.65
N ALA A 18 13.65 8.17 -18.15
CA ALA A 18 13.70 6.96 -17.35
C ALA A 18 14.70 7.09 -16.18
N ILE A 19 15.85 7.72 -16.40
CA ILE A 19 16.85 7.98 -15.35
C ILE A 19 16.30 8.94 -14.29
N ILE A 20 15.70 10.06 -14.72
CA ILE A 20 15.08 11.04 -13.79
C ILE A 20 13.98 10.36 -12.97
N LEU A 21 13.15 9.53 -13.61
CA LEU A 21 12.09 8.78 -12.95
C LEU A 21 12.67 7.79 -11.93
N LEU A 22 13.75 7.09 -12.28
CA LEU A 22 14.45 6.15 -11.40
C LEU A 22 14.99 6.85 -10.15
N ILE A 23 15.63 8.00 -10.32
CA ILE A 23 16.14 8.83 -9.22
C ILE A 23 15.00 9.24 -8.30
N LYS A 24 13.89 9.73 -8.88
CA LYS A 24 12.71 10.14 -8.12
C LYS A 24 12.11 8.97 -7.34
N LEU A 25 12.01 7.80 -7.96
CA LEU A 25 11.51 6.58 -7.31
C LEU A 25 12.42 6.15 -6.16
N ALA A 26 13.74 6.15 -6.38
CA ALA A 26 14.71 5.82 -5.34
C ALA A 26 14.62 6.79 -4.15
N LEU A 27 14.47 8.09 -4.41
CA LEU A 27 14.31 9.10 -3.36
C LEU A 27 13.02 8.88 -2.55
N LEU A 28 11.90 8.61 -3.22
CA LEU A 28 10.63 8.30 -2.57
C LEU A 28 10.71 7.03 -1.71
N LEU A 29 11.36 5.97 -2.21
CA LEU A 29 11.55 4.73 -1.45
C LEU A 29 12.50 4.92 -0.27
N ALA A 30 13.54 5.73 -0.39
CA ALA A 30 14.45 6.04 0.72
C ALA A 30 13.73 6.81 1.83
N ILE A 31 12.97 7.85 1.48
CA ILE A 31 12.14 8.59 2.45
C ILE A 31 11.12 7.65 3.09
N LYS A 32 10.44 6.82 2.28
CA LYS A 32 9.51 5.81 2.79
C LYS A 32 10.22 4.88 3.78
N ALA A 33 11.40 4.37 3.45
CA ALA A 33 12.14 3.48 4.34
C ALA A 33 12.43 4.17 5.68
N VAL A 34 12.98 5.39 5.68
CA VAL A 34 13.27 6.14 6.91
C VAL A 34 12.03 6.41 7.76
N TRP A 35 10.90 6.74 7.13
CA TRP A 35 9.66 7.05 7.85
C TRP A 35 8.90 5.80 8.33
N PHE A 36 9.07 4.66 7.66
CA PHE A 36 8.43 3.38 8.01
C PHE A 36 9.37 2.41 8.75
N ASP A 37 10.61 2.81 9.05
CA ASP A 37 11.56 2.02 9.86
C ASP A 37 11.19 2.04 11.35
N GLN A 38 10.43 3.06 11.79
CA GLN A 38 9.73 3.01 13.07
C GLN A 38 8.59 2.01 12.96
N PRO A 39 8.41 1.06 13.90
CA PRO A 39 7.29 0.12 13.86
C PRO A 39 5.97 0.89 13.97
N THR A 40 5.37 1.23 12.83
CA THR A 40 4.08 1.94 12.76
C THR A 40 2.90 1.03 13.07
N VAL A 41 3.16 -0.25 13.38
CA VAL A 41 2.19 -1.20 13.90
C VAL A 41 2.34 -1.20 15.42
N PRO A 42 1.38 -0.62 16.16
CA PRO A 42 1.33 -0.80 17.60
C PRO A 42 1.33 -2.30 17.91
N ALA A 43 2.02 -2.74 18.97
CA ALA A 43 2.12 -4.16 19.31
C ALA A 43 0.75 -4.89 19.36
N ASP A 44 -0.32 -4.17 19.71
CA ASP A 44 -1.70 -4.67 19.74
C ASP A 44 -2.60 -4.14 18.60
N GLY A 45 -2.06 -3.38 17.65
CA GLY A 45 -2.84 -2.76 16.56
C GLY A 45 -3.56 -3.78 15.69
N SER A 46 -2.90 -4.91 15.39
CA SER A 46 -3.52 -6.04 14.69
C SER A 46 -4.64 -6.68 15.51
N ARG A 47 -4.48 -6.83 16.83
CA ARG A 47 -5.52 -7.35 17.73
C ARG A 47 -6.74 -6.45 17.78
N VAL A 48 -6.57 -5.14 17.85
CA VAL A 48 -7.67 -4.17 17.90
C VAL A 48 -8.42 -4.13 16.57
N THR A 49 -7.71 -4.13 15.43
CA THR A 49 -8.34 -4.19 14.11
C THR A 49 -9.03 -5.53 13.88
N SER A 50 -8.44 -6.66 14.29
CA SER A 50 -9.10 -7.97 14.22
C SER A 50 -10.33 -8.05 15.12
N GLN A 51 -10.31 -7.48 16.32
CA GLN A 51 -11.49 -7.40 17.17
C GLN A 51 -12.59 -6.52 16.55
N HIS A 52 -12.23 -5.40 15.93
CA HIS A 52 -13.22 -4.52 15.28
C HIS A 52 -13.77 -5.10 13.97
N LEU A 53 -12.96 -5.82 13.19
CA LEU A 53 -13.36 -6.42 11.91
C LEU A 53 -14.00 -7.81 12.04
N LEU A 54 -13.60 -8.63 13.01
CA LEU A 54 -14.17 -9.97 13.25
C LEU A 54 -15.16 -10.01 14.43
N GLY A 55 -15.28 -8.95 15.23
CA GLY A 55 -15.88 -9.02 16.56
C GLY A 55 -16.75 -7.83 16.91
N ASP A 56 -17.73 -7.52 16.06
CA ASP A 56 -19.03 -7.02 16.54
C ASP A 56 -20.18 -7.90 15.99
N ASN A 57 -19.97 -9.22 16.04
CA ASN A 57 -21.06 -10.18 16.03
C ASN A 57 -21.47 -10.51 17.47
N ARG A 58 -21.57 -9.49 18.33
CA ARG A 58 -22.35 -9.62 19.55
C ARG A 58 -23.81 -9.47 19.12
N PRO A 59 -24.71 -10.40 19.51
CA PRO A 59 -26.12 -10.20 19.27
C PRO A 59 -26.48 -8.86 19.90
N SER A 60 -27.00 -7.96 19.07
CA SER A 60 -27.50 -6.65 19.47
C SER A 60 -28.32 -6.82 20.74
N GLU A 61 -28.14 -5.92 21.71
CA GLU A 61 -28.88 -5.92 22.99
C GLU A 61 -30.41 -5.92 22.80
N ALA A 62 -30.89 -5.77 21.56
CA ALA A 62 -32.26 -6.04 21.12
C ALA A 62 -32.80 -7.44 21.50
N GLU A 63 -31.98 -8.47 21.69
CA GLU A 63 -32.47 -9.80 22.11
C GLU A 63 -32.66 -9.93 23.63
N LYS A 64 -32.03 -9.07 24.45
CA LYS A 64 -32.12 -9.15 25.92
C LYS A 64 -33.34 -8.45 26.51
N GLU A 65 -34.02 -7.59 25.75
CA GLU A 65 -35.25 -6.92 26.21
C GLU A 65 -36.52 -7.73 25.91
N SER A 66 -36.51 -8.65 24.94
CA SER A 66 -37.68 -9.50 24.63
C SER A 66 -37.86 -10.69 25.58
N ALA A 67 -36.92 -10.91 26.50
CA ALA A 67 -36.93 -12.02 27.46
C ALA A 67 -37.16 -11.56 28.92
N ARG A 68 -37.62 -10.32 29.13
CA ARG A 68 -38.01 -9.79 30.45
C ARG A 68 -39.50 -9.52 30.55
#